data_AF-A0A0L0BX95-F1
#
_entry.id   AF-A0A0L0BX95-F1
#
_cell.length_a   1.000
_cell.length_b   1.000
_cell.length_c   1.000
_cell.angle_alpha   90.00
_cell.angle_beta   90.00
_cell.angle_gamma   90.00
#
_symmetry.space_group_name_H-M   'P 1'
#
loop_
_entity.id
_entity.type
_entity.pdbx_description
1 polymer ?
#
loop_
_entity_poly.entity_id
_entity_poly.type
_entity_poly.pdbx_seq_one_letter_code
_entity_poly.pdbx_strand_id
1 'polypeptide(L)'
;MILSRAKRVIIVCCILLNLIYTIQGAGNRTRAVVDICDRQPTINGLCGSSTLGIYYDAETQRCKYLGCSPDKKIFSSLEDCEKICNRKNRRRHRRVRYSKP
;
A
#
# COMPACT_ATOMS: atom_id res chain seq x y z
N MET A 1 6.87 -56.63 12.21
CA MET A 1 5.72 -55.73 12.44
C MET A 1 6.08 -54.36 13.05
N ILE A 2 7.19 -54.20 13.78
CA ILE A 2 7.59 -52.92 14.40
C ILE A 2 8.16 -51.92 13.36
N LEU A 3 8.98 -52.40 12.41
CA LEU A 3 9.58 -51.60 11.34
C LEU A 3 8.54 -51.03 10.36
N SER A 4 7.42 -51.74 10.13
CA SER A 4 6.30 -51.26 9.32
C SER A 4 5.44 -50.21 10.05
N ARG A 5 5.35 -50.29 11.39
CA ARG A 5 4.69 -49.28 12.22
C ARG A 5 5.52 -48.00 12.28
N ALA A 6 6.84 -48.12 12.46
CA ALA A 6 7.78 -46.99 12.40
C ALA A 6 7.71 -46.26 11.06
N LYS A 7 7.69 -46.99 9.93
CA LYS A 7 7.51 -46.39 8.60
C LYS A 7 6.19 -45.64 8.45
N ARG A 8 5.08 -46.19 8.97
CA ARG A 8 3.77 -45.50 8.97
C ARG A 8 3.79 -44.24 9.84
N VAL A 9 4.43 -44.30 11.01
CA VAL A 9 4.59 -43.14 11.90
C VAL A 9 5.43 -42.05 11.24
N ILE A 10 6.54 -42.41 10.58
CA ILE A 10 7.39 -41.46 9.85
C ILE A 10 6.61 -40.82 8.69
N ILE A 11 5.89 -41.62 7.89
CA ILE A 11 5.06 -41.12 6.78
C ILE A 11 3.99 -40.14 7.29
N VAL A 12 3.28 -40.50 8.36
CA VAL A 12 2.25 -39.62 8.96
C VAL A 12 2.89 -38.33 9.49
N CYS A 13 4.03 -38.41 10.17
CA CYS A 13 4.75 -37.24 10.67
C CYS A 13 5.20 -36.31 9.52
N CYS A 14 5.74 -36.87 8.44
CA CYS A 14 6.12 -36.10 7.24
C CYS A 14 4.92 -35.41 6.60
N ILE A 15 3.76 -36.08 6.51
CA ILE A 15 2.52 -35.49 5.95
C ILE A 15 2.05 -34.32 6.82
N LEU A 16 2.04 -34.49 8.15
CA LEU A 16 1.65 -33.43 9.09
C LEU A 16 2.61 -32.23 9.04
N LEU A 17 3.92 -32.47 8.98
CA LEU A 17 4.92 -31.40 8.88
C LEU A 17 4.79 -30.60 7.58
N ASN A 18 4.53 -31.26 6.44
CA ASN A 18 4.28 -30.57 5.16
C ASN A 18 2.97 -29.77 5.19
N LEU A 19 1.88 -30.34 5.75
CA LEU A 19 0.62 -29.64 5.93
C LEU A 19 0.81 -28.37 6.77
N ILE A 20 1.48 -28.48 7.92
CA ILE A 20 1.79 -27.32 8.79
C ILE A 20 2.63 -26.28 8.05
N TYR A 21 3.63 -26.70 7.28
CA TYR A 21 4.47 -25.80 6.48
C TYR A 21 3.68 -25.05 5.40
N THR A 22 2.70 -25.70 4.75
CA THR A 22 1.83 -25.03 3.77
C THR A 22 0.91 -23.98 4.41
N ILE A 23 0.52 -24.15 5.68
CA ILE A 23 -0.28 -23.16 6.42
C ILE A 23 0.55 -21.91 6.74
N GLN A 24 1.87 -22.03 6.88
CA GLN A 24 2.78 -20.91 7.12
C GLN A 24 3.14 -20.11 5.84
N GLY A 25 2.82 -20.64 4.66
CA GLY A 25 3.10 -20.01 3.36
C GLY A 25 2.20 -18.83 3.00
N ALA A 26 1.11 -18.62 3.73
CA ALA A 26 0.25 -17.45 3.62
C ALA A 26 0.46 -16.51 4.82
N GLY A 27 1.71 -16.16 5.11
CA GLY A 27 1.99 -14.94 5.87
C GLY A 27 1.25 -13.80 5.18
N ASN A 28 0.19 -13.32 5.81
CA ASN A 28 -0.67 -12.25 5.33
C ASN A 28 0.15 -10.96 5.26
N ARG A 29 0.97 -10.82 4.23
CA ARG A 29 1.57 -9.55 3.84
C ARG A 29 0.43 -8.74 3.25
N THR A 30 -0.45 -8.23 4.12
CA THR A 30 -1.16 -7.01 3.81
C THR A 30 -0.08 -5.94 3.68
N ARG A 31 0.51 -5.80 2.48
CA ARG A 31 1.23 -4.60 2.11
C ARG A 31 0.27 -3.47 2.44
N ALA A 32 0.64 -2.63 3.40
CA ALA A 32 -0.12 -1.44 3.69
C ALA A 32 -0.23 -0.67 2.36
N VAL A 33 -1.43 -0.66 1.77
CA VAL A 33 -1.68 0.04 0.51
C VAL A 33 -1.67 1.52 0.87
N VAL A 34 -0.49 2.14 0.77
CA VAL A 34 -0.34 3.60 0.91
C VAL A 34 -1.17 4.24 -0.19
N ASP A 35 -2.20 5.00 0.18
CA ASP A 35 -3.08 5.67 -0.77
C ASP A 35 -2.30 6.72 -1.54
N ILE A 36 -2.61 6.85 -2.82
CA ILE A 36 -1.93 7.78 -3.72
C ILE A 36 -2.12 9.24 -3.28
N CYS A 37 -3.19 9.52 -2.54
CA CYS A 37 -3.49 10.83 -1.97
C CYS A 37 -2.65 11.18 -0.73
N ASP A 38 -1.97 10.20 -0.14
CA ASP A 38 -1.08 10.39 1.02
C ASP A 38 0.39 10.46 0.57
N ARG A 39 0.66 10.45 -0.75
CA ARG A 39 2.03 10.54 -1.31
C ARG A 39 2.37 11.96 -1.74
N GLN A 40 3.63 12.33 -1.52
CA GLN A 40 4.21 13.58 -1.97
C GLN A 40 5.40 13.27 -2.90
N PRO A 41 5.52 13.93 -4.06
CA PRO A 41 6.67 13.76 -4.95
C PRO A 41 7.92 14.37 -4.30
N THR A 42 9.10 13.86 -4.64
CA THR A 42 10.35 14.49 -4.23
C THR A 42 10.67 15.67 -5.14
N ILE A 43 11.34 16.71 -4.61
CA ILE A 43 11.81 17.86 -5.40
C ILE A 43 13.32 17.83 -5.53
N ASN A 44 13.82 18.22 -6.71
CA ASN A 44 15.24 18.48 -6.90
C ASN A 44 15.45 19.99 -7.08
N GLY A 45 16.53 20.53 -6.49
CA GLY A 45 16.85 21.96 -6.56
C GLY A 45 17.24 22.49 -7.95
N LEU A 46 17.41 21.62 -8.94
CA LEU A 46 17.73 21.97 -10.33
C LEU A 46 16.60 21.45 -11.24
N CYS A 47 15.75 22.35 -11.74
CA CYS A 47 14.75 22.06 -12.75
C CYS A 47 15.44 21.85 -14.11
N GLY A 48 15.95 20.65 -14.36
CA GLY A 48 16.39 20.23 -15.70
C GLY A 48 15.20 19.78 -16.56
N SER A 49 15.27 18.57 -17.12
CA SER A 49 14.13 17.89 -17.80
C SER A 49 13.12 17.29 -16.80
N SER A 50 12.82 18.02 -15.72
CA SER A 50 12.03 17.54 -14.60
C SER A 50 10.54 17.55 -14.90
N THR A 51 9.83 16.61 -14.29
CA THR A 51 8.39 16.50 -14.46
C THR A 51 7.66 17.28 -13.36
N LEU A 52 6.57 17.97 -13.70
CA LEU A 52 5.82 18.75 -12.72
C LEU A 52 5.19 17.83 -11.64
N GLY A 53 5.67 17.98 -10.41
CA GLY A 53 5.20 17.26 -9.24
C GLY A 53 3.90 17.85 -8.71
N ILE A 54 2.89 17.00 -8.59
CA ILE A 54 1.57 17.33 -8.04
C ILE A 54 1.32 16.45 -6.82
N TYR A 55 0.76 17.02 -5.76
CA TYR A 55 0.36 16.29 -4.56
C TYR A 55 -0.95 16.82 -4.00
N TYR A 56 -1.60 16.02 -3.16
CA TYR A 56 -2.79 16.42 -2.43
C TYR A 56 -2.39 16.91 -1.04
N ASP A 57 -2.76 18.13 -0.72
CA ASP A 57 -2.61 18.71 0.61
C ASP A 57 -3.88 18.41 1.43
N ALA A 58 -3.73 17.56 2.44
CA ALA A 58 -4.84 17.14 3.30
C ALA A 58 -5.32 18.23 4.27
N GLU A 59 -4.45 19.18 4.62
CA GLU A 59 -4.78 20.28 5.52
C GLU A 59 -5.66 21.29 4.80
N THR A 60 -5.27 21.69 3.59
CA THR A 60 -6.06 22.63 2.78
C THR A 60 -7.13 21.95 1.91
N GLN A 61 -7.14 20.62 1.88
CA GLN A 61 -8.04 19.79 1.04
C GLN A 61 -7.99 20.14 -0.45
N ARG A 62 -6.80 20.47 -0.96
CA ARG A 62 -6.59 20.87 -2.35
C ARG A 62 -5.35 20.22 -2.96
N CYS A 63 -5.36 20.06 -4.28
CA CYS A 63 -4.18 19.64 -5.01
C CYS A 63 -3.27 20.84 -5.29
N LYS A 64 -1.97 20.66 -5.09
CA LYS A 64 -0.98 21.71 -5.26
C LYS A 64 0.19 21.21 -6.10
N TYR A 65 0.81 22.15 -6.80
CA TYR A 65 2.12 21.93 -7.40
C TYR A 65 3.18 21.97 -6.31
N LEU A 66 4.02 20.95 -6.25
CA LEU A 66 5.19 20.94 -5.37
C LEU A 66 6.43 21.52 -6.06
N GLY A 67 6.46 21.47 -7.40
CA GLY A 67 7.58 21.94 -8.22
C GLY A 67 8.16 20.83 -9.09
N CYS A 68 9.43 20.95 -9.42
CA CYS A 68 10.14 20.02 -10.29
C CYS A 68 10.48 18.72 -9.56
N SER A 69 9.88 17.62 -10.01
CA SER A 69 10.16 16.29 -9.49
C SER A 69 11.00 15.49 -10.49
N PRO A 70 12.11 14.86 -10.05
CA PRO A 70 12.84 13.90 -10.89
C PRO A 70 12.06 12.59 -11.05
N ASP A 71 11.17 12.31 -10.09
CA ASP A 71 10.40 11.08 -10.05
C ASP A 71 9.24 11.14 -11.05
N LYS A 72 8.67 9.96 -11.30
CA LYS A 72 7.47 9.85 -12.13
C LYS A 72 6.32 10.63 -11.50
N LYS A 73 5.53 11.32 -12.33
CA LYS A 73 4.28 11.96 -11.89
C LYS A 73 3.40 10.98 -11.12
N ILE A 74 3.00 11.41 -9.93
CA ILE A 74 1.94 10.76 -9.16
C ILE A 74 0.58 11.06 -9.82
N PHE A 75 0.39 12.30 -10.27
CA PHE A 75 -0.79 12.76 -11.00
C PHE A 75 -0.38 13.49 -12.29
N SER A 76 -1.10 13.23 -13.37
CA SER A 76 -0.88 13.86 -14.68
C SER A 76 -1.24 15.35 -14.68
N SER A 77 -2.32 15.70 -13.99
CA SER A 77 -2.88 17.06 -13.88
C SER A 77 -3.47 17.34 -12.49
N LEU A 78 -3.72 18.61 -12.17
CA LEU A 78 -4.43 19.00 -10.94
C LEU A 78 -5.85 18.44 -10.91
N GLU A 79 -6.53 18.44 -12.06
CA GLU A 79 -7.90 17.93 -12.18
C GLU A 79 -7.97 16.43 -11.84
N ASP A 80 -7.00 15.63 -12.31
CA ASP A 80 -6.90 14.21 -11.99
C ASP A 80 -6.70 14.00 -10.48
N CYS A 81 -5.81 14.78 -9.88
CA CYS A 81 -5.58 14.75 -8.44
C CYS A 81 -6.87 15.08 -7.66
N GLU A 82 -7.59 16.13 -8.04
CA GLU A 82 -8.81 16.55 -7.34
C GLU A 82 -9.93 15.52 -7.49
N LYS A 83 -10.13 14.98 -8.69
CA LYS A 83 -11.12 13.91 -8.95
C LYS A 83 -10.87 12.70 -8.07
N ILE A 84 -9.61 12.30 -7.90
CA ILE A 84 -9.23 11.11 -7.13
C ILE A 84 -9.30 11.38 -5.63
N CYS A 85 -8.70 12.48 -5.16
CA CYS A 85 -8.42 12.67 -3.74
C CYS A 85 -9.48 13.46 -2.97
N ASN A 86 -10.15 14.41 -3.61
CA ASN A 86 -11.14 15.26 -2.93
C ASN A 86 -12.39 14.44 -2.52
N ARG A 87 -12.86 13.54 -3.40
CA ARG A 87 -13.98 12.63 -3.09
C ARG A 87 -13.62 11.59 -2.02
N LYS A 88 -12.39 11.05 -2.06
CA LYS A 88 -11.92 10.04 -1.08
C LYS A 88 -11.73 10.65 0.30
N ASN A 89 -11.11 11.83 0.40
CA ASN A 89 -10.85 12.46 1.70
C ASN A 89 -12.11 12.97 2.39
N ARG A 90 -13.15 13.39 1.66
CA ARG A 90 -14.48 13.64 2.28
C ARG A 90 -15.04 12.40 2.96
N ARG A 91 -14.87 11.22 2.37
CA ARG A 91 -15.32 9.94 2.97
C ARG A 91 -14.48 9.58 4.18
N ARG A 92 -13.14 9.72 4.10
CA ARG A 92 -12.24 9.48 5.25
C ARG A 92 -12.55 10.42 6.41
N HIS A 93 -12.65 11.72 6.16
CA HIS A 93 -12.97 12.71 7.20
C HIS A 93 -14.37 12.50 7.78
N ARG A 94 -15.35 12.09 6.97
CA ARG A 94 -16.68 11.69 7.48
C ARG A 94 -16.60 10.45 8.37
N ARG A 95 -15.85 9.42 7.97
CA ARG A 95 -15.62 8.24 8.81
C ARG A 95 -14.93 8.62 10.13
N VAL A 96 -13.85 9.38 10.07
CA VAL A 96 -13.13 9.83 11.28
C VAL A 96 -14.03 10.65 12.21
N ARG A 97 -14.86 11.56 11.67
CA ARG A 97 -15.86 12.28 12.47
C ARG A 97 -16.88 11.35 13.13
N TYR A 98 -17.32 10.30 12.43
CA TYR A 98 -18.26 9.32 12.96
C TYR A 98 -17.62 8.33 13.96
N SER A 99 -16.29 8.15 13.89
CA SER A 99 -15.52 7.31 14.79
C SER A 99 -15.04 8.02 16.06
N LYS A 100 -15.30 9.33 16.21
CA LYS A 100 -15.08 10.04 17.47
C LYS A 100 -16.26 9.76 18.41
N PRO A 101 -16.02 9.28 19.64
CA PRO A 101 -17.07 9.02 20.63
C PRO A 101 -17.76 10.31 21.09
#